data_AF-A0A7Y0PDJ3-F1
#
_entry.id   AF-A0A7Y0PDJ3-F1
#
_cell.length_a   1.000
_cell.length_b   1.000
_cell.length_c   1.000
_cell.angle_alpha   90.00
_cell.angle_beta   90.00
_cell.angle_gamma   90.00
#
_symmetry.space_group_name_H-M   'P 1'
#
loop_
_entity.id
_entity.type
_entity.pdbx_description
1 polymer ?
#
loop_
_entity_poly.entity_id
_entity_poly.type
_entity_poly.pdbx_seq_one_letter_code
_entity_poly.pdbx_strand_id
1 'polypeptide(L)'
;MMDVTVEIPSPLRECIIACEVVCVRGCCGIDAVSTDRDLIDAWCREVGPDATIDAHRQLADLIDLVEDRSNLVTSTFLNHRTINDAARLELLNFLAAFEVGLSDSFASRASWSIEDF
;
A
#
# COMPACT_ATOMS: atom_id res chain seq x y z
N MET A 1 -1.18 15.33 20.47
CA MET A 1 -1.59 14.75 19.19
C MET A 1 -1.30 15.75 18.10
N MET A 2 -0.39 15.41 17.18
CA MET A 2 0.00 16.28 16.07
C MET A 2 -0.61 15.76 14.78
N ASP A 3 -0.97 16.66 13.86
CA ASP A 3 -1.40 16.28 12.52
C ASP A 3 -0.15 16.10 11.65
N VAL A 4 0.02 14.90 11.11
CA VAL A 4 1.13 14.52 10.25
C VAL A 4 0.55 14.27 8.86
N THR A 5 0.94 15.11 7.91
CA THR A 5 0.61 14.89 6.51
C THR A 5 1.62 13.94 5.90
N VAL A 6 1.14 12.83 5.35
CA VAL A 6 1.97 11.80 4.73
C VAL A 6 1.86 11.86 3.22
N GLU A 7 3.01 11.93 2.57
CA GLU A 7 3.14 11.68 1.15
C GLU A 7 3.53 10.22 0.94
N ILE A 8 2.86 9.55 0.00
CA ILE A 8 3.22 8.18 -0.37
C ILE A 8 4.42 8.24 -1.31
N PRO A 9 5.58 7.63 -0.98
CA PRO A 9 6.75 7.61 -1.87
C PRO A 9 6.58 6.65 -3.05
N SER A 10 7.33 6.85 -4.15
CA SER A 10 7.53 5.81 -5.17
C SER A 10 8.59 4.81 -4.69
N PRO A 11 8.44 3.50 -4.97
CA PRO A 11 7.48 2.91 -5.91
C PRO A 11 6.09 2.57 -5.34
N LEU A 12 5.84 2.67 -4.03
CA LEU A 12 4.53 2.35 -3.44
C LEU A 12 3.38 3.17 -4.04
N ARG A 13 3.61 4.46 -4.29
CA ARG A 13 2.65 5.37 -4.93
C ARG A 13 2.21 4.83 -6.30
N GLU A 14 3.15 4.33 -7.09
CA GLU A 14 2.90 3.83 -8.44
C GLU A 14 2.11 2.52 -8.39
N CYS A 15 2.41 1.65 -7.43
CA CYS A 15 1.63 0.45 -7.17
C CYS A 15 0.16 0.77 -6.86
N ILE A 16 -0.08 1.75 -5.98
CA ILE A 16 -1.44 2.18 -5.62
C ILE A 16 -2.17 2.82 -6.81
N ILE A 17 -1.47 3.56 -7.67
CA ILE A 17 -2.05 4.11 -8.91
C ILE A 17 -2.42 2.99 -9.88
N ALA A 18 -1.57 1.97 -10.04
CA ALA A 18 -1.85 0.83 -10.91
C ALA A 18 -3.07 0.01 -10.44
N CYS A 19 -3.39 0.08 -9.16
CA CYS A 19 -4.54 -0.59 -8.56
C CYS A 19 -5.80 0.29 -8.47
N GLU A 20 -5.80 1.50 -9.03
CA GLU A 20 -6.97 2.40 -9.04
C GLU A 20 -8.09 1.84 -9.93
N VAL A 21 -9.31 1.76 -9.39
CA VAL A 21 -10.49 1.20 -10.06
C VAL A 21 -11.39 2.30 -10.65
N VAL A 22 -12.68 2.01 -10.84
CA VAL A 22 -13.65 2.86 -11.55
C VAL A 22 -13.82 4.25 -10.91
N CYS A 23 -13.59 4.41 -9.59
CA CYS A 23 -13.60 5.72 -8.95
C CYS A 23 -12.21 6.35 -8.97
N VAL A 24 -12.14 7.67 -9.08
CA VAL A 24 -10.88 8.41 -8.93
C VAL A 24 -10.52 8.47 -7.45
N ARG A 25 -9.26 8.14 -7.10
CA ARG A 25 -8.75 8.19 -5.71
C ARG A 25 -8.90 9.56 -5.06
N GLY A 26 -8.83 10.64 -5.84
CA GLY A 26 -9.11 11.99 -5.37
C GLY A 26 -10.55 12.24 -4.89
N CYS A 27 -11.50 11.35 -5.21
CA CYS A 27 -12.90 11.43 -4.78
C CYS A 27 -13.26 10.35 -3.75
N CYS A 28 -12.97 9.07 -4.02
CA CYS A 28 -13.32 7.96 -3.13
C CYS A 28 -12.19 7.54 -2.19
N GLY A 29 -11.01 8.15 -2.26
CA GLY A 29 -9.88 7.82 -1.40
C GLY A 29 -9.43 6.37 -1.53
N ILE A 30 -9.23 5.69 -0.39
CA ILE A 30 -8.85 4.28 -0.35
C ILE A 30 -9.88 3.35 -1.00
N ASP A 31 -11.17 3.71 -1.04
CA ASP A 31 -12.22 2.92 -1.70
C ASP A 31 -12.08 2.91 -3.24
N ALA A 32 -11.27 3.81 -3.80
CA ALA A 32 -10.93 3.81 -5.21
C ALA A 32 -9.82 2.82 -5.58
N VAL A 33 -9.21 2.16 -4.60
CA VAL A 33 -8.03 1.31 -4.83
C VAL A 33 -8.41 -0.13 -4.56
N SER A 34 -8.20 -1.00 -5.56
CA SER A 34 -8.34 -2.43 -5.39
C SER A 34 -7.14 -3.01 -4.64
N THR A 35 -7.39 -3.90 -3.70
CA THR A 35 -6.36 -4.76 -3.09
C THR A 35 -6.34 -6.14 -3.77
N ASP A 36 -6.84 -6.23 -5.00
CA ASP A 36 -6.88 -7.48 -5.76
C ASP A 36 -5.45 -7.97 -6.07
N ARG A 37 -5.22 -9.24 -5.79
CA ARG A 37 -3.92 -9.89 -5.94
C ARG A 37 -3.43 -9.87 -7.37
N ASP A 38 -4.28 -10.05 -8.36
CA ASP A 38 -3.88 -10.13 -9.76
C ASP A 38 -3.38 -8.76 -10.27
N LEU A 39 -3.96 -7.66 -9.78
CA LEU A 39 -3.49 -6.29 -10.09
C LEU A 39 -2.14 -6.00 -9.45
N ILE A 40 -1.99 -6.32 -8.17
CA ILE A 40 -0.72 -6.12 -7.45
C ILE A 40 0.37 -6.99 -8.07
N ASP A 41 0.07 -8.23 -8.43
CA ASP A 41 1.02 -9.15 -9.07
C ASP A 41 1.44 -8.69 -10.46
N ALA A 42 0.48 -8.19 -11.27
CA ALA A 42 0.77 -7.61 -12.57
C ALA A 42 1.75 -6.43 -12.44
N TRP A 43 1.53 -5.52 -11.49
CA TRP A 43 2.45 -4.43 -11.22
C TRP A 43 3.83 -4.93 -10.78
N CYS A 44 3.91 -5.87 -9.84
CA CYS A 44 5.17 -6.46 -9.38
C CYS A 44 5.97 -7.08 -10.53
N ARG A 45 5.29 -7.72 -11.50
CA ARG A 45 5.92 -8.29 -12.70
C ARG A 45 6.52 -7.21 -13.60
N GLU A 46 5.83 -6.09 -13.74
CA GLU A 46 6.27 -4.97 -14.58
C GLU A 46 7.51 -4.27 -14.00
N VAL A 47 7.51 -3.95 -12.70
CA VAL A 47 8.58 -3.14 -12.08
C VAL A 47 9.77 -3.96 -11.60
N GLY A 48 9.61 -5.27 -11.44
CA GLY A 48 10.66 -6.18 -10.99
C GLY A 48 10.86 -6.21 -9.47
N PRO A 49 11.78 -7.08 -8.99
CA PRO A 49 11.91 -7.42 -7.58
C PRO A 49 12.42 -6.26 -6.71
N ASP A 50 13.37 -5.45 -7.19
CA ASP A 50 13.95 -4.35 -6.40
C ASP A 50 12.88 -3.31 -6.05
N ALA A 51 12.10 -2.87 -7.04
CA ALA A 51 11.00 -1.92 -6.83
C ALA A 51 9.87 -2.54 -5.97
N THR A 52 9.63 -3.85 -6.08
CA THR A 52 8.66 -4.55 -5.23
C THR A 52 9.10 -4.55 -3.76
N ILE A 53 10.38 -4.81 -3.48
CA ILE A 53 10.96 -4.78 -2.13
C ILE A 53 10.89 -3.36 -1.55
N ASP A 54 11.23 -2.34 -2.34
CA ASP A 54 11.15 -0.95 -1.90
C ASP A 54 9.71 -0.53 -1.60
N ALA A 55 8.73 -0.92 -2.43
CA ALA A 55 7.32 -0.65 -2.17
C ALA A 55 6.84 -1.35 -0.89
N HIS A 56 7.26 -2.59 -0.66
CA HIS A 56 6.94 -3.34 0.55
C HIS A 56 7.48 -2.65 1.81
N ARG A 57 8.74 -2.21 1.78
CA ARG A 57 9.36 -1.45 2.88
C ARG A 57 8.64 -0.13 3.14
N GLN A 58 8.32 0.62 2.09
CA GLN A 58 7.58 1.88 2.22
C GLN A 58 6.19 1.68 2.82
N LEU A 59 5.56 0.54 2.53
CA LEU A 59 4.26 0.19 3.09
C LEU A 59 4.36 -0.14 4.57
N ALA A 60 5.37 -0.91 4.98
CA ALA A 60 5.64 -1.19 6.39
C ALA A 60 5.89 0.10 7.20
N ASP A 61 6.74 1.01 6.69
CA ASP A 61 7.00 2.30 7.33
C ASP A 61 5.70 3.14 7.48
N LEU A 62 4.79 3.05 6.51
CA LEU A 62 3.49 3.73 6.56
C LEU A 62 2.54 3.08 7.57
N ILE A 63 2.52 1.75 7.67
CA ILE A 63 1.74 1.02 8.67
C ILE A 63 2.20 1.43 10.06
N ASP A 64 3.50 1.39 10.35
CA ASP A 64 4.07 1.79 11.65
C ASP A 64 3.66 3.23 12.03
N LEU A 65 3.71 4.15 11.07
CA LEU A 65 3.29 5.54 11.26
C LEU A 65 1.79 5.68 11.56
N VAL A 66 0.95 4.86 10.91
CA VAL A 66 -0.51 4.82 11.14
C VAL A 66 -0.85 4.04 12.40
N GLU A 67 -0.02 3.14 12.91
CA GLU A 67 -0.23 2.48 14.19
C GLU A 67 0.07 3.41 15.38
N ASP A 68 1.02 4.35 15.22
CA ASP A 68 1.31 5.35 16.24
C ASP A 68 0.12 6.28 16.49
N ARG A 69 -0.56 6.04 17.62
CA ARG A 69 -1.72 6.81 18.09
C ARG A 69 -1.38 8.21 18.55
N SER A 70 -0.10 8.56 18.65
CA SER A 70 0.36 9.90 19.01
C SER A 70 0.10 10.92 17.89
N ASN A 71 -0.05 10.44 16.65
CA ASN A 71 -0.19 11.25 15.44
C ASN A 71 -1.56 11.03 14.78
N LEU A 72 -2.19 12.11 14.31
CA LEU A 72 -3.27 12.04 13.33
C LEU A 72 -2.62 12.04 11.95
N VAL A 73 -2.84 10.97 11.19
CA VAL A 73 -2.28 10.82 9.85
C VAL A 73 -3.30 11.35 8.85
N THR A 74 -2.85 12.27 8.00
CA THR A 74 -3.63 12.82 6.89
C THR A 74 -2.90 12.52 5.58
N SER A 75 -3.59 11.96 4.59
CA SER A 75 -3.04 11.77 3.25
C SER A 75 -3.96 12.40 2.21
N THR A 76 -3.45 13.39 1.49
CA THR A 76 -4.16 13.97 0.32
C THR A 76 -4.19 12.99 -0.84
N PHE A 77 -3.15 12.15 -0.97
CA PHE A 77 -3.07 11.14 -2.02
C PHE A 77 -4.12 10.04 -1.85
N LEU A 78 -4.30 9.52 -0.63
CA LEU A 78 -5.32 8.51 -0.31
C LEU A 78 -6.68 9.12 0.05
N ASN A 79 -6.80 10.46 0.05
CA ASN A 79 -7.96 11.20 0.52
C ASN A 79 -8.50 10.66 1.87
N HIS A 80 -7.60 10.39 2.83
CA HIS A 80 -7.92 9.76 4.10
C HIS A 80 -7.35 10.50 5.30
N ARG A 81 -8.03 10.43 6.45
CA ARG A 81 -7.57 11.03 7.71
C ARG A 81 -7.98 10.22 8.93
N THR A 82 -7.04 9.94 9.82
CA THR A 82 -7.26 9.10 11.02
C THR A 82 -7.88 9.86 12.20
N ILE A 83 -8.98 10.58 11.96
CA ILE A 83 -9.66 11.45 12.94
C ILE A 83 -10.16 10.73 14.20
N ASN A 84 -10.31 9.41 14.14
CA ASN A 84 -10.71 8.54 15.24
C ASN A 84 -10.15 7.13 15.03
N ASP A 85 -10.37 6.24 16.00
CA ASP A 85 -9.88 4.85 15.94
C ASP A 85 -10.51 4.05 14.79
N ALA A 86 -11.76 4.36 14.40
CA ALA A 86 -12.43 3.67 13.30
C ALA A 86 -11.78 4.00 11.95
N ALA A 87 -11.54 5.28 11.66
CA ALA A 87 -10.85 5.75 10.47
C ALA A 87 -9.39 5.27 10.43
N ARG A 88 -8.75 5.12 11.60
CA ARG A 88 -7.41 4.51 11.69
C ARG A 88 -7.46 3.03 11.32
N LEU A 89 -8.40 2.28 11.89
CA LEU A 89 -8.56 0.87 11.61
C LEU A 89 -8.88 0.62 10.13
N GLU A 90 -9.70 1.48 9.53
CA GLU A 90 -10.01 1.44 8.10
C GLU A 90 -8.75 1.59 7.24
N LEU A 91 -7.90 2.58 7.54
CA LEU A 91 -6.62 2.75 6.84
C LEU A 91 -5.69 1.55 7.07
N LEU A 92 -5.57 1.06 8.30
CA LEU A 92 -4.72 -0.10 8.61
C LEU A 92 -5.20 -1.36 7.89
N ASN A 93 -6.50 -1.62 7.83
CA ASN A 93 -7.05 -2.76 7.10
C ASN A 93 -6.74 -2.67 5.60
N PHE A 94 -6.86 -1.47 5.01
CA PHE A 94 -6.48 -1.24 3.63
C PHE A 94 -4.99 -1.52 3.40
N LEU A 95 -4.11 -0.95 4.24
CA LEU A 95 -2.65 -1.12 4.11
C LEU A 95 -2.23 -2.58 4.33
N ALA A 96 -2.81 -3.28 5.29
CA ALA A 96 -2.54 -4.68 5.56
C ALA A 96 -3.00 -5.60 4.41
N ALA A 97 -4.16 -5.31 3.81
CA ALA A 97 -4.60 -6.06 2.62
C ALA A 97 -3.65 -5.85 1.44
N PHE A 98 -3.13 -4.63 1.27
CA PHE A 98 -2.13 -4.32 0.25
C PHE A 98 -0.78 -5.02 0.51
N GLU A 99 -0.38 -5.12 1.79
CA GLU A 99 0.85 -5.81 2.22
C GLU A 99 0.78 -7.31 1.91
N VAL A 100 -0.37 -7.94 2.16
CA VAL A 100 -0.60 -9.35 1.80
C VAL A 100 -0.42 -9.56 0.30
N GLY A 101 -0.99 -8.69 -0.54
CA GLY A 101 -0.84 -8.76 -1.99
C GLY A 101 0.63 -8.69 -2.43
N LEU A 102 1.40 -7.72 -1.90
CA LEU A 102 2.82 -7.56 -2.21
C LEU A 102 3.66 -8.78 -1.74
N SER A 103 3.36 -9.30 -0.54
CA SER A 103 4.08 -10.43 0.05
C SER A 103 3.84 -11.74 -0.71
N ASP A 104 2.60 -11.97 -1.15
CA ASP A 104 2.22 -13.15 -1.93
C ASP A 104 2.89 -13.17 -3.31
N SER A 105 3.00 -12.00 -3.96
CA SER A 105 3.73 -11.85 -5.22
C SER A 105 5.22 -12.11 -5.04
N PHE A 106 5.80 -11.68 -3.92
CA PHE A 106 7.19 -11.96 -3.60
C PHE A 106 7.45 -13.46 -3.35
N ALA A 107 6.62 -14.10 -2.52
CA ALA A 107 6.74 -15.52 -2.20
C ALA A 107 6.55 -16.42 -3.43
N SER A 108 5.62 -16.05 -4.31
CA SER A 108 5.39 -16.75 -5.58
C SER A 108 6.64 -16.75 -6.48
N ARG A 109 7.47 -15.71 -6.40
CA ARG A 109 8.70 -15.57 -7.23
C ARG A 109 9.93 -16.21 -6.60
N ALA A 110 10.04 -16.22 -5.27
CA ALA A 110 11.11 -16.95 -4.57
C ALA A 110 11.04 -18.47 -4.88
N SER A 111 9.84 -18.99 -5.13
CA SER A 111 9.65 -20.39 -5.54
C SER A 111 10.17 -20.72 -6.95
N TRP A 112 10.41 -19.74 -7.83
CA TRP A 112 10.88 -19.96 -9.20
C TRP A 112 12.41 -19.90 -9.30
N SER A 113 13.10 -19.36 -8.29
CA SER A 113 14.57 -19.23 -8.26
C SER A 113 15.30 -20.49 -7.76
N ILE A 114 14.59 -21.59 -7.48
CA ILE A 114 15.18 -22.85 -6.96
C ILE A 114 15.40 -23.91 -8.07
N GLU A 115 14.92 -23.70 -9.30
CA GLU A 115 15.07 -24.67 -10.41
C GLU A 115 16.18 -24.34 -11.42
N ASP A 116 17.07 -23.37 -11.14
CA ASP A 116 18.17 -22.99 -12.05
C ASP A 116 19.56 -23.08 -11.38
N PHE A 117 19.85 -24.20 -10.70
CA PHE A 117 21.21 -24.62 -10.31
C PHE A 117 21.41 -26.14 -10.45
#